data_AF-B4VHP6-F1
#
_entry.id   AF-B4VHP6-F1
#
_cell.length_a   1.000
_cell.length_b   1.000
_cell.length_c   1.000
_cell.angle_alpha   90.00
_cell.angle_beta   90.00
_cell.angle_gamma   90.00
#
_symmetry.space_group_name_H-M   'P 1'
#
loop_
_entity.id
_entity.type
_entity.pdbx_description
1 polymer ?
#
loop_
_entity_poly.entity_id
_entity_poly.type
_entity_poly.pdbx_seq_one_letter_code
_entity_poly.pdbx_strand_id
1 'polypeptide(L)'
;MKNTILYSVQHLKPIFSWLSVGLFASAFGGSIAPPVKAQNYSDIQGHWAEQCIQGLTQQGVVSGYPDQTFKPNNVITRAEYAAMIDQAFPNATLERNAINFKDVSASYWGQDAIQIPIAKDFSLDIPVKSLNPMI
;
A
#
# COMPACT_ATOMS: atom_id res chain seq x y z
N MET A 1 67.04 -2.80 24.61
CA MET A 1 65.84 -3.62 24.37
C MET A 1 64.66 -2.95 25.07
N LYS A 2 63.62 -2.53 24.34
CA LYS A 2 62.37 -3.31 24.47
C LYS A 2 61.07 -2.73 25.05
N ASN A 3 60.99 -1.61 25.76
CA ASN A 3 59.83 -1.46 26.70
C ASN A 3 58.92 -0.27 26.36
N THR A 4 58.12 -0.48 25.33
CA THR A 4 56.91 0.27 24.97
C THR A 4 55.77 -0.11 25.91
N ILE A 5 55.36 0.77 26.84
CA ILE A 5 53.96 0.92 27.27
C ILE A 5 53.78 2.35 27.82
N LEU A 6 53.10 3.23 27.09
CA LEU A 6 52.55 4.47 27.67
C LEU A 6 51.04 4.36 27.63
N TYR A 7 50.44 4.13 28.80
CA TYR A 7 49.03 4.36 29.05
C TYR A 7 48.79 5.88 29.05
N SER A 8 48.05 6.38 28.06
CA SER A 8 47.52 7.74 28.07
C SER A 8 46.08 7.70 28.59
N VAL A 9 45.91 8.02 29.87
CA VAL A 9 44.63 8.42 30.44
C VAL A 9 44.55 9.93 30.31
N GLN A 10 43.73 10.40 29.36
CA GLN A 10 43.27 11.79 29.29
C GLN A 10 41.77 11.76 29.02
N HIS A 11 41.01 11.91 30.10
CA HIS A 11 39.58 12.17 30.09
C HIS A 11 39.27 13.55 29.49
N LEU A 12 38.10 13.62 28.84
CA LEU A 12 37.10 14.72 28.81
C LEU A 12 36.70 15.12 27.39
N LYS A 13 35.44 14.79 27.05
CA LYS A 13 34.74 15.24 25.84
C LYS A 13 34.34 16.71 26.01
N PRO A 14 34.55 17.56 25.00
CA PRO A 14 33.64 18.65 24.73
C PRO A 14 32.74 18.29 23.54
N ILE A 15 31.44 18.29 23.84
CA ILE A 15 30.32 18.21 22.92
C ILE A 15 30.31 19.51 22.11
N PHE A 16 30.65 19.48 20.82
CA PHE A 16 30.29 20.57 19.90
C PHE A 16 29.92 19.98 18.54
N SER A 17 28.61 19.86 18.38
CA SER A 17 27.89 19.46 17.18
C SER A 17 28.19 20.42 16.03
N TRP A 18 28.79 19.92 14.96
CA TRP A 18 28.87 20.63 13.68
C TRP A 18 27.52 20.48 12.96
N LEU A 19 26.75 21.56 12.95
CA LEU A 19 25.55 21.69 12.13
C LEU A 19 25.94 22.16 10.72
N SER A 20 25.22 21.64 9.72
CA SER A 20 25.03 22.18 8.35
C SER A 20 25.80 21.51 7.22
N VAL A 21 25.30 20.37 6.74
CA VAL A 21 25.22 20.10 5.30
C VAL A 21 23.93 19.32 5.03
N GLY A 22 23.15 19.81 4.06
CA GLY A 22 22.12 19.00 3.39
C GLY A 22 20.70 19.45 3.62
N LEU A 23 20.29 20.50 2.90
CA LEU A 23 18.89 20.77 2.59
C LEU A 23 18.32 19.59 1.77
N PHE A 24 17.87 18.53 2.41
CA PHE A 24 16.92 17.60 1.79
C PHE A 24 15.52 18.06 2.16
N ALA A 25 14.96 18.94 1.34
CA ALA A 25 13.52 19.12 1.30
C ALA A 25 12.91 17.87 0.65
N SER A 26 12.74 16.79 1.42
CA SER A 26 11.85 15.68 1.04
C SER A 26 10.41 16.12 1.32
N ALA A 27 9.94 17.11 0.55
CA ALA A 27 8.52 17.24 0.33
C ALA A 27 8.13 16.12 -0.62
N PHE A 28 7.52 15.04 -0.11
CA PHE A 28 6.50 14.20 -0.75
C PHE A 28 6.38 12.90 0.05
N GLY A 29 5.16 12.59 0.49
CA GLY A 29 4.87 11.33 1.20
C GLY A 29 3.62 11.39 2.08
N GLY A 30 3.04 12.57 2.30
CA GLY A 30 1.64 12.62 2.66
C GLY A 30 0.84 12.33 1.40
N SER A 31 0.35 11.10 1.24
CA SER A 31 -0.75 10.81 0.31
C SER A 31 -1.93 11.66 0.73
N ILE A 32 -2.00 12.89 0.23
CA ILE A 32 -3.26 13.62 0.14
C ILE A 32 -4.09 12.86 -0.87
N ALA A 33 -4.77 11.80 -0.38
CA ALA A 33 -5.90 11.24 -1.09
C ALA A 33 -6.77 12.44 -1.48
N PRO A 34 -7.08 12.62 -2.79
CA PRO A 34 -7.92 13.72 -3.20
C PRO A 34 -9.18 13.69 -2.34
N PRO A 35 -9.75 14.85 -1.94
CA PRO A 35 -10.96 14.88 -1.14
C PRO A 35 -11.98 14.00 -1.85
N VAL A 36 -12.35 12.90 -1.21
CA VAL A 36 -13.24 11.90 -1.78
C VAL A 36 -14.60 12.58 -1.89
N LYS A 37 -14.84 13.18 -3.05
CA LYS A 37 -16.13 13.79 -3.34
C LYS A 37 -17.14 12.66 -3.23
N ALA A 38 -18.14 12.81 -2.36
CA ALA A 38 -19.27 11.90 -2.30
C ALA A 38 -19.82 11.73 -3.72
N GLN A 39 -19.50 10.60 -4.33
CA GLN A 39 -19.80 10.34 -5.73
C GLN A 39 -21.10 9.55 -5.75
N ASN A 40 -22.18 10.21 -6.17
CA ASN A 40 -23.44 9.53 -6.40
C ASN A 40 -23.36 8.84 -7.75
N TYR A 41 -23.51 7.52 -7.76
CA TYR A 41 -23.52 6.74 -9.00
C TYR A 41 -24.95 6.63 -9.53
N SER A 42 -25.12 6.87 -10.82
CA SER A 42 -26.42 6.86 -11.50
C SER A 42 -27.03 5.46 -11.67
N ASP A 43 -26.21 4.42 -11.59
CA ASP A 43 -26.54 3.04 -11.96
C ASP A 43 -26.62 2.07 -10.77
N ILE A 44 -26.61 2.59 -9.54
CA ILE A 44 -26.71 1.77 -8.31
C ILE A 44 -28.07 1.87 -7.62
N GLN A 45 -28.95 2.78 -8.05
CA GLN A 45 -30.24 3.00 -7.38
C GLN A 45 -31.11 1.74 -7.43
N GLY A 46 -31.51 1.22 -6.26
CA GLY A 46 -32.29 -0.01 -6.15
C GLY A 46 -31.49 -1.29 -6.34
N HIS A 47 -30.16 -1.18 -6.46
CA HIS A 47 -29.26 -2.33 -6.47
C HIS A 47 -29.02 -2.81 -5.02
N TRP A 48 -28.99 -4.12 -4.79
CA TRP A 48 -28.79 -4.68 -3.44
C TRP A 48 -27.46 -4.22 -2.80
N ALA A 49 -26.45 -3.95 -3.61
CA ALA A 49 -25.14 -3.48 -3.17
C ALA A 49 -25.04 -1.96 -2.99
N GLU A 50 -26.10 -1.18 -3.25
CA GLU A 50 -26.09 0.28 -3.21
C GLU A 50 -25.47 0.84 -1.93
N GLN A 51 -25.94 0.38 -0.78
CA GLN A 51 -25.48 0.84 0.54
C GLN A 51 -24.01 0.47 0.79
N CYS A 52 -23.59 -0.72 0.36
CA CYS A 52 -22.21 -1.17 0.48
C CYS A 52 -21.27 -0.32 -0.39
N ILE A 53 -21.68 -0.06 -1.63
CA ILE A 53 -20.93 0.76 -2.59
C ILE A 53 -20.76 2.17 -2.02
N GLN A 54 -21.85 2.80 -1.57
CA GLN A 54 -21.80 4.13 -0.97
C GLN A 54 -20.87 4.20 0.25
N GLY A 55 -20.93 3.21 1.14
CA GLY A 55 -20.05 3.13 2.31
C GLY A 55 -18.58 2.99 1.95
N LEU A 56 -18.25 2.10 1.01
CA LEU A 56 -16.88 1.90 0.55
C LEU A 56 -16.34 3.11 -0.22
N THR A 57 -17.19 3.80 -0.99
CA THR A 57 -16.82 5.06 -1.66
C THR A 57 -16.51 6.14 -0.63
N GLN A 58 -17.33 6.29 0.42
CA GLN A 58 -17.06 7.27 1.49
C GLN A 58 -15.74 7.01 2.22
N GLN A 59 -15.35 5.74 2.34
CA GLN A 59 -14.07 5.34 2.92
C GLN A 59 -12.89 5.43 1.93
N GLY A 60 -13.14 5.79 0.67
CA GLY A 60 -12.10 5.86 -0.37
C GLY A 60 -11.59 4.50 -0.84
N VAL A 61 -12.26 3.40 -0.49
CA VAL A 61 -11.87 2.03 -0.85
C VAL A 61 -12.17 1.73 -2.31
N VAL A 62 -13.27 2.27 -2.82
CA VAL A 62 -13.68 2.11 -4.21
C VAL A 62 -13.95 3.48 -4.83
N SER A 63 -13.75 3.57 -6.14
CA SER A 63 -14.15 4.73 -6.95
C SER A 63 -14.88 4.23 -8.20
N GLY A 64 -15.77 5.07 -8.71
CA GLY A 64 -16.49 4.76 -9.95
C GLY A 64 -15.79 5.37 -11.15
N TYR A 65 -16.46 5.32 -12.28
CA TYR A 65 -15.94 5.79 -13.54
C TYR A 65 -16.15 7.31 -13.71
N PRO A 66 -15.39 7.96 -14.62
CA PRO A 66 -15.55 9.38 -14.92
C PRO A 66 -16.94 9.77 -15.44
N ASP A 67 -17.70 8.80 -15.97
CA ASP A 67 -19.06 8.95 -16.48
C ASP A 67 -20.15 8.93 -15.38
N GLN A 68 -19.77 8.94 -14.09
CA GLN A 68 -20.70 8.87 -12.94
C GLN A 68 -21.45 7.54 -12.80
N THR A 69 -20.84 6.45 -13.29
CA THR A 69 -21.31 5.07 -13.07
C THR A 69 -20.38 4.29 -12.15
N PHE A 70 -20.88 3.24 -11.52
CA PHE A 70 -20.09 2.27 -10.75
C PHE A 70 -19.98 0.90 -11.45
N LYS A 71 -20.98 0.55 -12.27
CA LYS A 71 -21.15 -0.72 -12.98
C LYS A 71 -21.17 -1.91 -12.01
N PRO A 72 -22.14 -1.96 -11.07
CA PRO A 72 -22.16 -2.96 -9.99
C PRO A 72 -22.30 -4.41 -10.46
N ASN A 73 -22.73 -4.64 -11.70
CA ASN A 73 -22.88 -5.96 -12.31
C ASN A 73 -21.67 -6.39 -13.15
N ASN A 74 -20.66 -5.53 -13.30
CA ASN A 74 -19.46 -5.91 -14.02
C ASN A 74 -18.65 -6.90 -13.19
N VAL A 75 -18.06 -7.88 -13.87
CA VAL A 75 -17.06 -8.75 -13.25
C VAL A 75 -15.82 -7.92 -12.95
N ILE A 76 -15.32 -8.06 -11.73
CA ILE A 76 -14.02 -7.53 -11.33
C ILE A 76 -12.98 -8.62 -11.46
N THR A 77 -11.76 -8.23 -11.81
CA THR A 77 -10.62 -9.13 -11.85
C THR A 77 -10.08 -9.42 -10.45
N ARG A 78 -9.37 -10.54 -10.28
CA ARG A 78 -8.68 -10.83 -9.00
C ARG A 78 -7.68 -9.75 -8.58
N ALA A 79 -7.04 -9.07 -9.53
CA ALA A 79 -6.14 -7.97 -9.23
C ALA A 79 -6.89 -6.74 -8.67
N GLU A 80 -8.04 -6.39 -9.23
CA GLU A 80 -8.90 -5.31 -8.72
C GLU A 80 -9.45 -5.65 -7.34
N TYR A 81 -9.84 -6.91 -7.12
CA TYR A 81 -10.26 -7.37 -5.80
C TYR A 81 -9.13 -7.24 -4.75
N ALA A 82 -7.91 -7.63 -5.10
CA ALA A 82 -6.75 -7.48 -4.21
C ALA A 82 -6.45 -6.01 -3.90
N ALA A 83 -6.55 -5.12 -4.90
CA ALA A 83 -6.41 -3.69 -4.72
C ALA A 83 -7.47 -3.11 -3.76
N MET A 84 -8.73 -3.57 -3.86
CA MET A 84 -9.78 -3.17 -2.92
C MET A 84 -9.47 -3.58 -1.48
N ILE A 85 -8.93 -4.77 -1.25
CA ILE A 85 -8.53 -5.22 0.09
C ILE A 85 -7.40 -4.35 0.62
N ASP A 86 -6.39 -4.04 -0.20
CA ASP A 86 -5.28 -3.22 0.23
C ASP A 86 -5.74 -1.80 0.65
N GLN A 87 -6.65 -1.21 -0.12
CA GLN A 87 -7.27 0.09 0.20
C GLN A 87 -8.18 0.03 1.43
N ALA A 88 -8.88 -1.09 1.66
CA ALA A 88 -9.72 -1.27 2.85
C ALA A 88 -8.91 -1.38 4.15
N PHE A 89 -7.69 -1.91 4.07
CA PHE A 89 -6.83 -2.17 5.23
C PHE A 89 -5.45 -1.54 5.08
N PRO A 90 -5.33 -0.20 4.98
CA PRO A 90 -4.07 0.47 4.71
C PRO A 90 -3.04 0.30 5.84
N ASN A 91 -3.52 0.10 7.08
CA ASN A 91 -2.68 0.00 8.28
C ASN A 91 -2.41 -1.43 8.75
N ALA A 92 -2.84 -2.45 7.99
CA ALA A 92 -2.60 -3.84 8.37
C ALA A 92 -1.09 -4.17 8.32
N THR A 93 -0.63 -4.90 9.33
CA THR A 93 0.78 -5.26 9.51
C THR A 93 1.19 -6.35 8.52
N LEU A 94 2.44 -6.29 8.05
CA LEU A 94 3.00 -7.31 7.17
C LEU A 94 3.51 -8.47 8.04
N GLU A 95 2.79 -9.58 8.04
CA GLU A 95 3.08 -10.79 8.83
C GLU A 95 3.99 -11.78 8.09
N ARG A 96 4.14 -11.61 6.77
CA ARG A 96 4.99 -12.47 5.93
C ARG A 96 5.65 -11.71 4.79
N ASN A 97 6.72 -12.28 4.26
CA ASN A 97 7.40 -11.77 3.08
C ASN A 97 6.47 -11.81 1.86
N ALA A 98 6.54 -10.77 1.03
CA ALA A 98 5.86 -10.71 -0.26
C ALA A 98 6.24 -11.90 -1.15
N ILE A 99 5.25 -12.48 -1.83
CA ILE A 99 5.45 -13.61 -2.76
C ILE A 99 5.33 -13.10 -4.20
N ASN A 100 6.27 -13.52 -5.05
CA ASN A 100 6.17 -13.30 -6.49
C ASN A 100 5.38 -14.44 -7.13
N PHE A 101 4.29 -14.11 -7.80
CA PHE A 101 3.51 -15.06 -8.59
C PHE A 101 4.16 -15.31 -9.95
N LYS A 102 4.11 -16.55 -10.42
CA LYS A 102 4.71 -16.95 -11.71
C LYS A 102 4.02 -16.27 -12.91
N ASP A 103 2.73 -15.96 -12.76
CA ASP A 103 1.84 -15.42 -13.80
C ASP A 103 1.57 -13.92 -13.64
N VAL A 104 2.27 -13.24 -12.73
CA VAL A 104 2.22 -11.79 -12.57
C VAL A 104 3.58 -11.21 -12.92
N SER A 105 3.65 -10.42 -13.99
CA SER A 105 4.87 -9.69 -14.36
C SER A 105 5.23 -8.69 -13.27
N ALA A 106 6.52 -8.49 -13.01
CA ALA A 106 7.01 -7.42 -12.14
C ALA A 106 6.63 -6.00 -12.64
N SER A 107 6.32 -5.85 -13.93
CA SER A 107 5.83 -4.59 -14.52
C SER A 107 4.30 -4.46 -14.53
N TYR A 108 3.57 -5.42 -13.97
CA TYR A 108 2.11 -5.37 -13.91
C TYR A 108 1.65 -4.31 -12.91
N TRP A 109 0.71 -3.45 -13.31
CA TRP A 109 0.23 -2.34 -12.48
C TRP A 109 -0.27 -2.76 -11.09
N GLY A 110 -0.84 -3.97 -10.99
CA GLY A 110 -1.44 -4.50 -9.77
C GLY A 110 -0.49 -5.35 -8.92
N GLN A 111 0.80 -5.42 -9.27
CA GLN A 111 1.74 -6.32 -8.59
C GLN A 111 1.87 -6.02 -7.09
N ASP A 112 1.98 -4.75 -6.70
CA ASP A 112 2.00 -4.34 -5.28
C ASP A 112 0.64 -4.60 -4.60
N ALA A 113 -0.46 -4.25 -5.28
CA ALA A 113 -1.83 -4.47 -4.80
C ALA A 113 -2.15 -5.96 -4.57
N ILE A 114 -1.43 -6.87 -5.24
CA ILE A 114 -1.54 -8.31 -5.04
C ILE A 114 -0.67 -8.77 -3.86
N GLN A 115 0.55 -8.27 -3.75
CA GLN A 115 1.52 -8.74 -2.76
C GLN A 115 1.20 -8.27 -1.35
N ILE A 116 0.71 -7.04 -1.21
CA ILE A 116 0.49 -6.42 0.10
C ILE A 116 -0.62 -7.15 0.90
N PRO A 117 -1.81 -7.47 0.35
CA PRO A 117 -2.83 -8.24 1.06
C PRO A 117 -2.32 -9.60 1.53
N ILE A 118 -1.54 -10.29 0.70
CA ILE A 118 -0.97 -11.60 1.06
C ILE A 118 0.05 -11.43 2.19
N ALA A 119 0.90 -10.41 2.11
CA ALA A 119 1.82 -10.09 3.18
C ALA A 119 1.12 -9.74 4.50
N LYS A 120 -0.11 -9.19 4.42
CA LYS A 120 -1.02 -8.92 5.55
C LYS A 120 -1.79 -10.15 6.05
N ASP A 121 -1.44 -11.35 5.58
CA ASP A 121 -2.12 -12.62 5.85
C ASP A 121 -3.61 -12.65 5.43
N PHE A 122 -4.02 -11.77 4.51
CA PHE A 122 -5.21 -12.04 3.72
C PHE A 122 -4.87 -13.18 2.76
N SER A 123 -4.98 -14.42 3.26
CA SER A 123 -5.04 -15.62 2.44
C SER A 123 -6.32 -15.55 1.62
N LEU A 124 -6.27 -14.82 0.51
CA LEU A 124 -6.99 -15.22 -0.68
C LEU A 124 -6.58 -16.67 -0.87
N ASP A 125 -7.52 -17.61 -0.75
CA ASP A 125 -7.29 -19.06 -0.74
C ASP A 125 -6.82 -19.55 -2.13
N ILE A 126 -5.69 -18.99 -2.56
CA ILE A 126 -5.12 -19.02 -3.88
C ILE A 126 -3.99 -20.03 -3.78
N PRO A 127 -4.01 -21.10 -4.60
CA PRO A 127 -2.87 -22.00 -4.67
C PRO A 127 -1.64 -21.18 -5.04
N VAL A 128 -0.66 -21.19 -4.15
CA VAL A 128 0.54 -20.33 -4.03
C VAL A 128 1.47 -20.26 -5.26
N LYS A 129 1.05 -20.76 -6.43
CA LYS A 129 1.82 -20.74 -7.69
C LYS A 129 1.19 -19.92 -8.83
N SER A 130 -0.10 -19.57 -8.77
CA SER A 130 -0.78 -18.85 -9.86
C SER A 130 -1.96 -18.02 -9.37
N LEU A 131 -1.98 -16.73 -9.73
CA LEU A 131 -3.00 -15.77 -9.37
C LEU A 131 -3.99 -15.44 -10.50
N ASN A 132 -3.70 -15.73 -11.77
CA ASN A 132 -4.56 -15.39 -12.92
C ASN A 132 -5.22 -13.99 -12.78
N PRO A 133 -4.44 -12.89 -12.78
CA PRO A 133 -4.90 -11.56 -12.37
C PRO A 133 -6.00 -10.96 -13.25
N MET A 134 -6.34 -11.58 -14.38
CA MET A 134 -7.28 -11.09 -15.39
C MET A 134 -8.62 -11.86 -15.42
N ILE A 135 -8.78 -12.87 -14.55
CA ILE A 135 -9.99 -13.71 -14.42
C ILE A 135 -10.68 -13.36 -13.11
#